data_AF-A0A659QSW8-F1
#
_entry.id   AF-A0A659QSW8-F1
#
_cell.length_a   1.000
_cell.length_b   1.000
_cell.length_c   1.000
_cell.angle_alpha   90.00
_cell.angle_beta   90.00
_cell.angle_gamma   90.00
#
_symmetry.space_group_name_H-M   'P 1'
#
loop_
_entity.id
_entity.type
_entity.pdbx_description
1 polymer ?
#
loop_
_entity_poly.entity_id
_entity_poly.type
_entity_poly.pdbx_seq_one_letter_code
_entity_poly.pdbx_strand_id
1 'polypeptide(L)' 'PSKSNNLPTPHEQLRATAHAECRTHADVIDEIPMAYKDIDAVMAAQSDLVEIMYTLRQVVCVKG' A
#
# COMPACT_ATOMS: atom_id res chain seq x y z
N PRO A 1 9.42 -0.26 11.15
CA PRO A 1 9.08 -0.66 9.76
C PRO A 1 9.50 0.46 8.79
N SER A 2 10.55 0.22 8.01
CA SER A 2 11.24 1.22 7.18
C SER A 2 10.34 1.79 6.08
N LYS A 3 9.88 3.05 6.24
CA LYS A 3 9.35 3.85 5.13
C LYS A 3 10.48 4.10 4.11
N SER A 4 10.14 4.16 2.82
CA SER A 4 11.11 4.48 1.77
C SER A 4 11.72 5.88 1.97
N ASN A 5 13.00 6.07 1.62
CA ASN A 5 13.72 7.33 1.84
C ASN A 5 13.22 8.53 0.99
N ASN A 6 12.28 8.32 0.06
CA ASN A 6 11.74 9.36 -0.81
C ASN A 6 10.22 9.41 -0.70
N LEU A 7 9.68 10.59 -0.38
CA LEU A 7 8.25 10.82 -0.42
C LEU A 7 7.73 10.69 -1.86
N PRO A 8 6.64 9.95 -2.09
CA PRO A 8 5.99 9.88 -3.38
C PRO A 8 5.40 11.22 -3.83
N THR A 9 5.17 11.37 -5.13
CA THR A 9 4.52 12.55 -5.72
C THR A 9 2.99 12.41 -5.75
N PRO A 10 2.23 13.51 -5.85
CA PRO A 10 0.76 13.43 -5.96
C PRO A 10 0.27 12.64 -7.18
N HIS A 11 1.01 12.71 -8.29
CA HIS A 11 0.70 11.93 -9.48
C HIS A 11 0.91 10.41 -9.24
N GLU A 12 1.92 10.05 -8.46
CA GLU A 12 2.16 8.67 -8.05
C GLU A 12 1.06 8.15 -7.13
N GLN A 13 0.56 8.98 -6.23
CA GLN A 13 -0.59 8.66 -5.39
C GLN A 13 -1.83 8.35 -6.25
N LEU A 14 -2.18 9.20 -7.22
CA LEU A 14 -3.32 8.96 -8.12
C LEU A 14 -3.20 7.64 -8.89
N ARG A 15 -2.00 7.35 -9.43
CA ARG A 15 -1.75 6.08 -10.13
C ARG A 15 -1.87 4.89 -9.21
N ALA A 16 -1.26 4.97 -8.02
CA ALA A 16 -1.24 3.88 -7.05
C ALA A 16 -2.63 3.58 -6.49
N THR A 17 -3.52 4.58 -6.41
CA THR A 17 -4.89 4.41 -5.89
C THR A 17 -5.95 4.31 -6.99
N ALA A 18 -5.60 4.27 -8.27
CA ALA A 18 -6.56 4.26 -9.38
C ALA A 18 -7.58 3.10 -9.35
N HIS A 19 -7.28 2.05 -8.57
CA HIS A 19 -8.10 0.85 -8.43
C HIS A 19 -9.06 0.86 -7.23
N ALA A 20 -9.00 1.90 -6.38
CA ALA A 20 -9.79 2.02 -5.16
C ALA A 20 -10.28 3.46 -4.99
N GLU A 21 -11.49 3.64 -4.48
CA GLU A 21 -11.98 4.96 -4.11
C GLU A 21 -11.20 5.45 -2.88
N CYS A 22 -10.46 6.54 -3.04
CA CYS A 22 -9.56 7.05 -2.02
C CYS A 22 -9.52 8.57 -2.06
N ARG A 23 -9.49 9.19 -0.88
CA ARG A 23 -9.18 10.60 -0.76
C ARG A 23 -7.69 10.80 -1.04
N THR A 24 -7.36 11.62 -2.03
CA THR A 24 -5.98 12.00 -2.34
C THR A 24 -5.69 13.41 -1.83
N HIS A 25 -4.77 13.52 -0.87
CA HIS A 25 -4.34 14.78 -0.27
C HIS A 25 -2.89 14.69 0.21
N ALA A 26 -2.23 15.83 0.39
CA ALA A 26 -0.83 15.92 0.79
C ALA A 26 -0.56 15.21 2.14
N ASP A 27 -1.50 15.29 3.07
CA ASP A 27 -1.39 14.73 4.42
C ASP A 27 -1.35 13.19 4.47
N VAL A 28 -1.62 12.50 3.35
CA VAL A 28 -1.65 11.03 3.27
C VAL A 28 -0.71 10.47 2.19
N ILE A 29 0.22 11.29 1.70
CA ILE A 29 1.09 10.93 0.56
C ILE A 29 2.14 9.87 0.92
N ASP A 30 2.51 9.79 2.20
CA ASP A 30 3.47 8.83 2.75
C ASP A 30 2.82 7.51 3.19
N GLU A 31 1.52 7.33 2.89
CA GLU A 31 0.74 6.13 3.19
C GLU A 31 0.25 5.40 1.94
N ILE A 32 0.69 5.83 0.75
CA ILE A 32 0.36 5.13 -0.49
C ILE A 32 1.07 3.76 -0.53
N PRO A 33 0.60 2.79 -1.33
CA PRO A 33 1.17 1.44 -1.37
C PRO A 33 2.69 1.40 -1.53
N MET A 34 3.26 2.31 -2.33
CA MET A 34 4.70 2.39 -2.60
C MET A 34 5.55 2.91 -1.42
N ALA A 35 4.92 3.43 -0.37
CA ALA A 35 5.62 3.81 0.87
C ALA A 35 5.98 2.59 1.74
N TYR A 36 5.41 1.42 1.43
CA TYR A 36 5.62 0.15 2.13
C TYR A 36 6.36 -0.85 1.25
N LYS A 37 6.81 -1.96 1.86
CA LYS A 37 7.34 -3.11 1.13
C LYS A 37 6.22 -3.77 0.32
N ASP A 38 6.60 -4.42 -0.78
CA ASP A 38 5.70 -5.29 -1.52
C ASP A 38 5.16 -6.40 -0.60
N ILE A 39 3.83 -6.51 -0.52
CA ILE A 39 3.16 -7.51 0.32
C ILE A 39 3.45 -8.92 -0.16
N ASP A 40 3.57 -9.14 -1.48
CA ASP A 40 3.84 -10.47 -2.03
C ASP A 40 5.23 -10.95 -1.62
N ALA A 41 6.21 -10.05 -1.61
CA ALA A 41 7.56 -10.34 -1.12
C ALA A 41 7.57 -10.65 0.40
N VAL A 42 6.77 -9.94 1.19
CA VAL A 42 6.64 -10.20 2.64
C VAL A 42 5.98 -11.57 2.90
N MET A 43 4.90 -11.89 2.18
CA MET A 43 4.21 -13.16 2.34
C MET A 43 5.07 -14.34 1.88
N ALA A 44 5.81 -14.20 0.77
CA ALA A 44 6.74 -15.22 0.30
C ALA A 44 7.87 -15.49 1.30
N ALA A 45 8.36 -14.46 1.99
CA ALA A 45 9.44 -14.61 2.98
C ALA A 45 9.03 -15.35 4.26
N GLN A 46 7.73 -15.58 4.49
CA GLN A 46 7.19 -16.22 5.69
C GLN A 46 6.31 -17.44 5.35
N SER A 47 6.42 -17.97 4.12
CA SER A 47 5.51 -19.00 3.60
C SER A 47 5.55 -20.33 4.37
N ASP A 48 6.62 -20.59 5.12
CA ASP A 48 6.78 -21.76 5.98
C ASP A 48 6.11 -21.61 7.35
N LEU A 49 5.73 -20.38 7.73
CA LEU A 49 5.14 -20.06 9.04
C LEU A 49 3.65 -19.75 8.98
N VAL A 50 3.09 -19.50 7.79
CA VAL A 50 1.72 -19.04 7.62
C VAL A 50 1.01 -19.76 6.48
N GLU A 51 -0.31 -19.85 6.56
CA GLU A 51 -1.18 -20.34 5.50
C GLU A 51 -2.06 -19.21 4.97
N ILE A 52 -2.11 -19.02 3.64
CA ILE A 52 -2.96 -18.01 3.01
C ILE A 52 -4.38 -18.57 2.89
N MET A 53 -5.31 -18.06 3.71
CA MET A 53 -6.72 -18.41 3.62
C MET A 53 -7.42 -17.69 2.46
N TYR A 54 -7.20 -16.39 2.34
CA TYR A 54 -7.85 -15.54 1.35
C TYR A 54 -6.96 -14.35 0.99
N THR A 55 -7.10 -13.85 -0.24
CA THR A 55 -6.50 -12.60 -0.69
C THR A 55 -7.59 -11.57 -0.91
N LEU A 56 -7.48 -10.41 -0.27
CA LEU A 56 -8.44 -9.32 -0.38
C LEU A 56 -7.89 -8.19 -1.26
N ARG A 57 -8.77 -7.56 -2.04
CA ARG A 57 -8.46 -6.37 -2.83
C ARG A 57 -9.19 -5.17 -2.24
N GLN A 58 -8.45 -4.08 -2.03
CA GLN A 58 -9.04 -2.84 -1.54
C GLN A 58 -9.98 -2.21 -2.57
N VAL A 59 -11.14 -1.77 -2.11
CA VAL A 59 -12.13 -1.04 -2.92
C VAL A 59 -12.32 0.40 -2.43
N VAL A 60 -12.20 0.65 -1.13
CA VAL A 60 -12.29 1.98 -0.53
C VAL A 60 -11.16 2.16 0.49
N CYS A 61 -10.55 3.34 0.52
CA CYS A 61 -9.54 3.73 1.50
C CYS A 61 -9.99 4.95 2.30
N VAL A 62 -10.24 4.78 3.60
CA VAL A 62 -10.52 5.87 4.54
C VAL A 62 -9.32 6.02 5.46
N LYS A 63 -8.75 7.23 5.49
CA LYS A 63 -7.62 7.61 6.34
C LYS A 63 -8.09 8.66 7.37
N GLY A 64 -7.67 8.50 8.62
CA GLY A 64 -7.97 9.41 9.74
C GLY A 64 -6.87 10.42 9.96
#